data_AF-A0A6I1JEB6-F1
#
_entry.id   AF-A0A6I1JEB6-F1
#
_cell.length_a   1.000
_cell.length_b   1.000
_cell.length_c   1.000
_cell.angle_alpha   90.00
_cell.angle_beta   90.00
_cell.angle_gamma   90.00
#
_symmetry.space_group_name_H-M   'P 1'
#
loop_
_entity.id
_entity.type
_entity.pdbx_description
1 polymer ?
#
loop_
_entity_poly.entity_id
_entity_poly.type
_entity_poly.pdbx_seq_one_letter_code
_entity_poly.pdbx_strand_id
1 'polypeptide(L)'
;MFSHRATFRSGLAAAVLVGSLALATAVSAPAVAQYYEHHGGGAQSGRGDTDSRNNRVTVSIRVVTVGDFCVRAIEAVGYDPRLNTRLYRIGFDSGPMTSLGVTAYENAFSSARTQGDAMMALAAARHDARPYRRGPGEC
;
A
#
# COMPACT_ATOMS: atom_id res chain seq x y z
N MET A 1 62.76 22.07 -6.58
CA MET A 1 62.69 23.10 -5.52
C MET A 1 61.23 23.26 -5.11
N PHE A 2 60.83 22.71 -3.96
CA PHE A 2 59.86 23.27 -3.02
C PHE A 2 59.96 22.43 -1.74
N SER A 3 60.11 23.11 -0.61
CA SER A 3 60.50 22.60 0.71
C SER A 3 59.49 23.10 1.76
N HIS A 4 59.52 22.45 2.92
CA HIS A 4 58.81 22.67 4.20
C HIS A 4 57.48 21.91 4.36
N ARG A 5 57.46 20.76 5.07
CA ARG A 5 57.44 20.58 6.55
C ARG A 5 56.27 21.31 7.24
N ALA A 6 55.34 20.58 7.83
CA ALA A 6 55.29 20.34 9.28
C ALA A 6 54.02 19.58 9.71
N THR A 7 54.26 18.61 10.58
CA THR A 7 53.36 17.83 11.44
C THR A 7 52.45 18.65 12.35
N PHE A 8 51.24 18.15 12.65
CA PHE A 8 50.76 18.06 14.04
C PHE A 8 49.89 16.82 14.26
N ARG A 9 50.27 16.07 15.29
CA ARG A 9 49.62 14.89 15.87
C ARG A 9 48.48 15.30 16.82
N SER A 10 47.75 14.27 17.25
CA SER A 10 46.91 14.13 18.44
C SER A 10 45.41 14.22 18.08
N GLY A 11 44.58 13.21 18.29
CA GLY A 11 44.70 12.02 19.11
C GLY A 11 43.38 11.86 19.84
N LEU A 12 42.75 10.71 19.73
CA LEU A 12 41.89 10.14 20.79
C LEU A 12 41.53 8.72 20.40
N ALA A 13 42.17 7.80 21.09
CA ALA A 13 41.76 6.43 21.21
C ALA A 13 40.37 6.37 21.85
N ALA A 14 39.50 5.52 21.32
CA ALA A 14 38.36 5.01 22.07
C ALA A 14 38.23 3.53 21.74
N ALA A 15 38.67 2.72 22.71
CA ALA A 15 38.53 1.28 22.73
C ALA A 15 37.03 0.92 22.69
N VAL A 16 36.64 0.04 21.77
CA VAL A 16 35.33 -0.63 21.85
C VAL A 16 35.59 -2.02 22.42
N LEU A 17 35.23 -2.14 23.70
CA LEU A 17 35.28 -3.37 24.49
C LEU A 17 34.26 -4.37 23.95
N VAL A 18 34.75 -5.57 23.68
CA VAL A 18 33.99 -6.81 23.59
C VAL A 18 33.39 -7.11 24.96
N GLY A 19 32.09 -7.40 25.03
CA GLY A 19 31.44 -7.72 26.30
C GLY A 19 30.01 -8.21 26.15
N SER A 20 29.85 -9.44 25.68
CA SER A 20 28.63 -10.22 25.87
C SER A 20 28.59 -10.73 27.32
N LEU A 21 27.51 -10.51 28.06
CA LEU A 21 26.77 -11.52 28.84
C LEU A 21 25.77 -10.86 29.82
N ALA A 22 24.49 -11.21 29.61
CA ALA A 22 23.48 -11.61 30.60
C ALA A 22 23.34 -10.83 31.92
N LEU A 23 22.12 -10.33 32.19
CA LEU A 23 21.24 -10.92 33.21
C LEU A 23 19.86 -10.24 33.19
N ALA A 24 18.83 -11.06 33.06
CA ALA A 24 17.45 -10.69 33.31
C ALA A 24 17.27 -10.30 34.79
N THR A 25 16.71 -9.13 35.04
CA THR A 25 15.97 -8.83 36.28
C THR A 25 14.70 -8.08 35.92
N ALA A 26 13.58 -8.73 36.27
CA ALA A 26 12.21 -8.28 36.09
C ALA A 26 11.76 -7.41 37.28
N VAL A 27 10.52 -6.89 37.15
CA VAL A 27 9.66 -6.23 38.16
C VAL A 27 9.85 -4.69 38.19
N SER A 28 8.84 -3.82 37.97
CA SER A 28 7.37 -3.92 38.07
C SER A 28 6.70 -2.80 37.25
N ALA A 29 5.61 -3.13 36.55
CA ALA A 29 4.69 -2.18 35.93
C ALA A 29 3.57 -1.75 36.90
N PRO A 30 2.93 -0.59 36.69
CA PRO A 30 1.50 -0.44 36.82
C PRO A 30 0.91 -0.38 35.39
N ALA A 31 0.30 -1.46 34.92
CA ALA A 31 -1.13 -1.68 35.03
C ALA A 31 -1.97 -0.69 34.20
N VAL A 32 -2.17 -1.02 32.92
CA VAL A 32 -3.46 -0.85 32.26
C VAL A 32 -3.97 -2.23 31.84
N ALA A 33 -4.75 -2.82 32.74
CA ALA A 33 -5.70 -3.89 32.48
C ALA A 33 -6.81 -3.37 31.54
N GLN A 34 -7.52 -4.14 30.71
CA GLN A 34 -7.56 -5.56 30.38
C GLN A 34 -8.56 -5.75 29.20
N TYR A 35 -8.59 -6.98 28.65
CA TYR A 35 -9.55 -7.56 27.68
C TYR A 35 -9.34 -7.15 26.21
N TYR A 36 -9.02 -8.06 25.28
CA TYR A 36 -9.75 -9.31 25.00
C TYR A 36 -8.87 -10.52 24.64
N GLU A 37 -9.52 -11.67 24.73
CA GLU A 37 -9.04 -13.04 24.88
C GLU A 37 -8.09 -13.61 23.82
N HIS A 38 -7.43 -14.64 24.33
CA HIS A 38 -6.43 -15.49 23.73
C HIS A 38 -7.11 -16.75 23.14
N HIS A 39 -6.41 -17.34 22.17
CA HIS A 39 -6.47 -18.72 21.70
C HIS A 39 -7.56 -19.16 20.73
N GLY A 40 -7.09 -19.80 19.66
CA GLY A 40 -7.74 -21.01 19.14
C GLY A 40 -7.63 -21.11 17.64
N GLY A 41 -6.78 -22.02 17.17
CA GLY A 41 -6.71 -22.38 15.77
C GLY A 41 -8.05 -22.91 15.26
N GLY A 42 -8.27 -22.68 13.97
CA GLY A 42 -9.43 -23.20 13.28
C GLY A 42 -9.37 -22.75 11.84
N ALA A 43 -9.11 -23.70 10.94
CA ALA A 43 -9.50 -23.56 9.56
C ALA A 43 -11.03 -23.35 9.53
N GLN A 44 -11.45 -22.09 9.43
CA GLN A 44 -12.85 -21.77 9.22
C GLN A 44 -12.90 -20.65 8.19
N SER A 45 -13.54 -21.00 7.08
CA SER A 45 -14.01 -20.14 6.01
C SER A 45 -14.87 -19.01 6.57
N GLY A 46 -14.22 -17.98 7.10
CA GLY A 46 -14.87 -16.75 7.52
C GLY A 46 -15.37 -16.02 6.29
N ARG A 47 -16.66 -16.19 6.00
CA ARG A 47 -17.44 -15.18 5.27
C ARG A 47 -17.05 -13.83 5.87
N GLY A 48 -16.25 -13.07 5.13
CA GLY A 48 -15.84 -11.74 5.50
C GLY A 48 -17.07 -10.96 5.92
N ASP A 49 -16.96 -10.38 7.10
CA ASP A 49 -17.93 -9.53 7.76
C ASP A 49 -18.68 -8.68 6.72
N THR A 50 -19.87 -9.13 6.36
CA THR A 50 -20.67 -8.55 5.28
C THR A 50 -21.38 -7.29 5.77
N ASP A 51 -21.12 -6.87 7.03
CA ASP A 51 -21.79 -5.80 7.74
C ASP A 51 -21.06 -4.44 7.63
N SER A 52 -19.85 -4.41 7.05
CA SER A 52 -19.24 -3.15 6.58
C SER A 52 -19.82 -2.65 5.23
N ARG A 53 -21.02 -3.12 4.85
CA ARG A 53 -21.79 -2.57 3.71
C ARG A 53 -22.05 -1.07 3.86
N ASN A 54 -22.07 -0.59 5.10
CA ASN A 54 -22.39 0.78 5.41
C ASN A 54 -21.21 1.74 5.15
N ASN A 55 -19.95 1.28 5.13
CA ASN A 55 -18.78 2.13 4.84
C ASN A 55 -18.15 1.82 3.46
N ARG A 56 -19.01 1.68 2.44
CA ARG A 56 -18.59 1.33 1.09
C ARG A 56 -18.17 2.60 0.35
N VAL A 57 -16.87 2.74 0.11
CA VAL A 57 -16.32 3.76 -0.79
C VAL A 57 -16.85 3.52 -2.19
N THR A 58 -17.29 4.61 -2.83
CA THR A 58 -17.62 4.59 -4.25
C THR A 58 -16.36 4.90 -5.04
N VAL A 59 -15.98 4.00 -5.94
CA VAL A 59 -14.84 4.18 -6.84
C VAL A 59 -15.37 4.53 -8.22
N SER A 60 -14.86 5.60 -8.81
CA SER A 60 -15.11 5.95 -10.20
C SER A 60 -13.80 5.89 -10.97
N ILE A 61 -13.76 5.11 -12.04
CA ILE A 61 -12.61 5.04 -12.94
C ILE A 61 -12.88 5.91 -14.16
N ARG A 62 -12.00 6.88 -14.43
CA ARG A 62 -12.04 7.62 -15.69
C ARG A 62 -11.33 6.79 -16.76
N VAL A 63 -12.02 6.57 -17.86
CA VAL A 63 -11.52 5.84 -19.02
C VAL A 63 -11.46 6.73 -20.26
N VAL A 64 -10.56 6.40 -21.17
CA VAL A 64 -10.46 6.94 -22.52
C VAL A 64 -10.65 5.77 -23.49
N THR A 65 -11.50 5.93 -24.50
CA THR A 65 -11.72 4.93 -25.55
C THR A 65 -10.49 4.84 -26.46
N VAL A 66 -10.05 3.61 -26.79
CA VAL A 66 -8.87 3.32 -27.63
C VAL A 66 -9.25 2.52 -28.89
N GLY A 67 -10.55 2.32 -29.13
CA GLY A 67 -11.12 1.56 -30.25
C GLY A 67 -12.56 1.17 -29.91
N ASP A 68 -13.14 0.25 -30.66
CA ASP A 68 -14.56 -0.11 -30.53
C ASP A 68 -14.89 -0.90 -29.25
N PHE A 69 -13.91 -1.62 -28.69
CA PHE A 69 -14.10 -2.45 -27.49
C PHE A 69 -13.02 -2.27 -26.42
N CYS A 70 -12.08 -1.36 -26.68
CA CYS A 70 -10.94 -1.11 -25.82
C CYS A 70 -11.02 0.25 -25.16
N VAL A 71 -10.53 0.27 -23.93
CA VAL A 71 -10.40 1.47 -23.12
C VAL A 71 -9.03 1.51 -22.47
N ARG A 72 -8.67 2.69 -22.00
CA ARG A 72 -7.53 2.94 -21.14
C ARG A 72 -8.02 3.67 -19.90
N ALA A 73 -7.83 3.07 -18.73
CA ALA A 73 -8.11 3.72 -17.46
C ALA A 73 -6.97 4.69 -17.13
N ILE A 74 -7.33 5.95 -16.87
CA ILE A 74 -6.38 7.04 -16.69
C ILE A 74 -6.43 7.69 -15.30
N GLU A 75 -7.50 7.45 -14.54
CA GLU A 75 -7.64 7.98 -13.20
C GLU A 75 -8.63 7.16 -12.38
N ALA A 76 -8.39 7.06 -11.08
CA ALA A 76 -9.35 6.57 -10.11
C ALA A 76 -9.67 7.66 -9.08
N VAL A 77 -10.94 7.82 -8.79
CA VAL A 77 -11.46 8.72 -7.75
C VAL A 77 -12.23 7.88 -6.75
N GLY A 78 -11.80 7.94 -5.49
CA GLY A 78 -12.53 7.36 -4.37
C GLY A 78 -13.32 8.42 -3.63
N TYR A 79 -14.56 8.10 -3.31
CA TYR A 79 -15.49 9.02 -2.66
C TYR A 79 -16.26 8.32 -1.54
N ASP A 80 -16.37 9.01 -0.41
CA ASP A 80 -17.22 8.58 0.70
C ASP A 80 -18.60 9.26 0.56
N PRO A 81 -19.66 8.48 0.25
CA PRO A 81 -21.00 9.03 0.06
C PRO A 81 -21.64 9.58 1.33
N ARG A 82 -21.16 9.20 2.51
CA ARG A 82 -21.71 9.65 3.80
C ARG A 82 -21.21 11.03 4.15
N LEU A 83 -19.91 11.22 3.98
CA LEU A 83 -19.23 12.47 4.28
C LEU A 83 -19.28 13.45 3.11
N ASN A 84 -19.84 13.02 1.96
CA ASN A 84 -19.83 13.76 0.70
C ASN A 84 -18.42 14.28 0.37
N THR A 85 -17.40 13.46 0.58
CA THR A 85 -16.01 13.88 0.47
C THR A 85 -15.20 12.96 -0.42
N ARG A 86 -14.28 13.56 -1.17
CA ARG A 86 -13.33 12.83 -1.99
C ARG A 86 -12.20 12.32 -1.10
N LEU A 87 -12.02 11.01 -1.07
CA LEU A 87 -10.97 10.35 -0.29
C LEU A 87 -9.63 10.39 -1.01
N TYR A 88 -9.63 10.09 -2.31
CA TYR A 88 -8.43 10.11 -3.12
C TYR A 88 -8.72 10.39 -4.58
N ARG A 89 -7.68 10.83 -5.29
CA ARG A 89 -7.63 10.94 -6.73
C ARG A 89 -6.23 10.56 -7.18
N ILE A 90 -6.10 9.50 -7.96
CA ILE A 90 -4.81 9.07 -8.51
C ILE A 90 -4.87 8.99 -10.02
N GLY A 91 -3.90 9.59 -10.68
CA GLY A 91 -3.67 9.42 -12.12
C GLY A 91 -2.78 8.20 -12.37
N PHE A 92 -3.10 7.42 -13.39
CA PHE A 92 -2.27 6.30 -13.84
C PHE A 92 -2.51 6.03 -15.33
N ASP A 93 -1.81 5.06 -15.89
CA ASP A 93 -2.10 4.52 -17.22
C ASP A 93 -2.17 2.99 -17.09
N SER A 94 -3.28 2.40 -17.53
CA SER A 94 -3.48 0.94 -17.59
C SER A 94 -2.87 0.30 -18.84
N GLY A 95 -2.57 1.10 -19.87
CA GLY A 95 -2.49 0.66 -21.25
C GLY A 95 -3.87 0.31 -21.82
N PRO A 96 -3.94 -0.04 -23.12
CA PRO A 96 -5.16 -0.55 -23.74
C PRO A 96 -5.59 -1.88 -23.10
N MET A 97 -6.88 -1.98 -22.80
CA MET A 97 -7.52 -3.19 -22.28
C MET A 97 -8.98 -3.21 -22.71
N THR A 98 -9.64 -4.36 -22.60
CA THR A 98 -11.10 -4.41 -22.77
C THR A 98 -11.81 -3.65 -21.65
N SER A 99 -13.04 -3.20 -21.89
CA SER A 99 -13.87 -2.51 -20.89
C SER A 99 -14.05 -3.31 -19.59
N LEU A 100 -14.01 -4.65 -19.66
CA LEU A 100 -14.09 -5.54 -18.49
C LEU A 100 -12.90 -5.34 -17.53
N GLY A 101 -11.72 -4.97 -18.04
CA GLY A 101 -10.53 -4.73 -17.22
C GLY A 101 -10.68 -3.59 -16.22
N VAL A 102 -11.61 -2.66 -16.45
CA VAL A 102 -11.92 -1.55 -15.53
C VAL A 102 -12.38 -2.06 -14.17
N THR A 103 -13.14 -3.16 -14.14
CA THR A 103 -13.67 -3.75 -12.90
C THR A 103 -12.54 -4.24 -11.97
N ALA A 104 -11.41 -4.68 -12.53
CA ALA A 104 -10.24 -5.05 -11.74
C ALA A 104 -9.67 -3.84 -10.98
N TYR A 105 -9.64 -2.66 -11.62
CA TYR A 105 -9.23 -1.42 -10.96
C TYR A 105 -10.24 -0.97 -9.90
N GLU A 106 -11.54 -1.02 -10.20
CA GLU A 106 -12.58 -0.69 -9.22
C GLU A 106 -12.49 -1.55 -7.96
N ASN A 107 -12.34 -2.86 -8.14
CA ASN A 107 -12.24 -3.81 -7.04
C ASN A 107 -10.99 -3.59 -6.21
N ALA A 108 -9.82 -3.42 -6.86
CA ALA A 108 -8.56 -3.18 -6.16
C ALA A 108 -8.58 -1.88 -5.33
N PHE A 109 -9.25 -0.83 -5.82
CA PHE A 109 -9.34 0.44 -5.10
C PHE A 109 -10.49 0.53 -4.09
N SER A 110 -11.40 -0.45 -4.06
CA SER A 110 -12.60 -0.41 -3.18
C SER A 110 -12.29 -0.32 -1.68
N SER A 111 -11.13 -0.81 -1.26
CA SER A 111 -10.63 -0.76 0.12
C SER A 111 -9.76 0.47 0.42
N ALA A 112 -9.32 1.22 -0.59
CA ALA A 112 -8.49 2.40 -0.38
C ALA A 112 -9.27 3.48 0.37
N ARG A 113 -8.62 4.14 1.34
CA ARG A 113 -9.19 5.25 2.11
C ARG A 113 -8.39 6.53 1.97
N THR A 114 -7.16 6.42 1.50
CA THR A 114 -6.27 7.54 1.22
C THR A 114 -5.64 7.41 -0.16
N GLN A 115 -4.96 8.48 -0.59
CA GLN A 115 -4.18 8.44 -1.82
C GLN A 115 -3.01 7.44 -1.75
N GLY A 116 -2.40 7.27 -0.57
CA GLY A 116 -1.32 6.29 -0.35
C GLY A 116 -1.81 4.86 -0.54
N ASP A 117 -2.98 4.52 0.01
CA ASP A 117 -3.57 3.18 -0.14
C ASP A 117 -3.87 2.88 -1.61
N ALA A 118 -4.46 3.85 -2.32
CA ALA A 118 -4.76 3.72 -3.73
C ALA A 118 -3.49 3.51 -4.58
N MET A 119 -2.39 4.20 -4.25
CA MET A 119 -1.11 4.01 -4.92
C MET A 119 -0.52 2.61 -4.67
N MET A 120 -0.63 2.09 -3.44
CA MET A 120 -0.18 0.72 -3.13
C MET A 120 -1.04 -0.34 -3.85
N ALA A 121 -2.35 -0.12 -3.93
CA ALA A 121 -3.29 -1.01 -4.61
C ALA A 121 -3.11 -1.03 -6.15
N LEU A 122 -2.45 -0.04 -6.74
CA LEU A 122 -2.27 0.05 -8.20
C LEU A 122 -1.51 -1.15 -8.79
N ALA A 123 -0.55 -1.71 -8.04
CA ALA A 123 0.20 -2.89 -8.49
C ALA A 123 -0.70 -4.13 -8.58
N ALA A 124 -1.56 -4.34 -7.58
CA ALA A 124 -2.56 -5.41 -7.58
C ALA A 124 -3.58 -5.22 -8.70
N ALA A 125 -4.10 -4.00 -8.86
CA ALA A 125 -5.03 -3.65 -9.95
C ALA A 125 -4.45 -4.00 -11.33
N ARG A 126 -3.17 -3.67 -11.56
CA ARG A 126 -2.46 -3.98 -12.81
C ARG A 126 -2.26 -5.48 -13.03
N HIS A 127 -2.07 -6.24 -11.95
CA HIS A 127 -1.93 -7.68 -11.99
C HIS A 127 -3.26 -8.34 -12.36
N ASP A 128 -4.33 -7.96 -11.68
CA ASP A 128 -5.67 -8.50 -11.89
C ASP A 128 -6.24 -8.11 -13.27
N ALA A 129 -5.86 -6.93 -13.78
CA ALA A 129 -6.24 -6.48 -15.11
C ALA A 129 -5.45 -7.18 -16.25
N ARG A 130 -4.39 -7.94 -15.94
CA ARG A 130 -3.50 -8.54 -16.95
C ARG A 130 -4.23 -9.36 -18.02
N PRO A 131 -5.23 -10.21 -17.72
CA PRO A 131 -5.94 -11.00 -18.74
C PRO A 131 -6.73 -10.15 -19.74
N TYR A 132 -7.08 -8.91 -19.38
CA TYR A 132 -7.89 -8.01 -20.19
C TYR A 132 -7.06 -7.06 -21.04
N ARG A 133 -5.74 -7.05 -20.85
CA ARG A 133 -4.84 -6.21 -21.65
C ARG A 133 -4.95 -6.55 -23.13
N ARG A 134 -4.80 -5.53 -23.95
CA ARG A 134 -4.84 -5.64 -25.40
C ARG A 134 -3.62 -5.00 -26.03
N GLY A 135 -3.07 -5.69 -27.03
CA GLY A 135 -1.98 -5.22 -27.86
C GLY A 135 -2.45 -4.23 -28.93
N PRO A 136 -1.51 -3.55 -29.61
CA PRO A 136 -1.81 -2.74 -30.79
C PRO A 136 -2.50 -3.59 -31.87
N GLY A 137 -3.67 -3.14 -32.36
CA GLY A 137 -4.45 -3.84 -33.40
C GLY A 137 -5.38 -4.94 -32.90
N GLU A 138 -5.43 -5.19 -31.59
CA GLU A 138 -6.48 -6.03 -30.95
C GLU A 138 -7.71 -5.19 -30.53
N CYS A 139 -7.64 -3.90 -30.83
CA CYS A 139 -8.59 -2.83 -30.67
C CYS A 139 -8.71 -2.14 -32.04
#